data_AF-S4R5N5-F1
#
_entry.id   AF-S4R5N5-F1
#
_cell.length_a   1.000
_cell.length_b   1.000
_cell.length_c   1.000
_cell.angle_alpha   90.00
_cell.angle_beta   90.00
_cell.angle_gamma   90.00
#
_symmetry.space_group_name_H-M   'P 1'
#
loop_
_entity.id
_entity.type
_entity.pdbx_description
1 polymer ?
#
loop_
_entity_poly.entity_id
_entity_poly.type
_entity_poly.pdbx_seq_one_letter_code
_entity_poly.pdbx_strand_id
1 'polypeptide(L)'
;RCPVRKQNHDYAMYLLTILYYESCKVEPWEAEKTDADQEEYVWEKSPSERNLAELLSRIRQSRGKAEEEEEAPSDPRLPMPNDVESYRKTVTELKNLGDTEDRIAAYKDSVKRLLRLR
;
A
#
# COMPACT_ATOMS: atom_id res chain seq x y z
N ARG A 1 -6.60 -33.96 -22.17
CA ARG A 1 -5.35 -34.07 -22.96
C ARG A 1 -5.65 -34.93 -24.18
N CYS A 2 -5.25 -34.48 -25.37
CA CYS A 2 -5.55 -35.15 -26.63
C CYS A 2 -4.51 -36.24 -26.95
N PRO A 3 -4.87 -37.29 -27.72
CA PRO A 3 -3.97 -38.40 -28.02
C PRO A 3 -2.71 -37.99 -28.80
N VAL A 4 -2.79 -36.98 -29.69
CA VAL A 4 -1.64 -36.56 -30.51
C VAL A 4 -1.04 -35.22 -30.07
N ARG A 5 0.28 -35.09 -30.25
CA ARG A 5 1.05 -33.89 -29.87
C ARG A 5 0.54 -32.63 -30.56
N LYS A 6 0.18 -32.70 -31.84
CA LYS A 6 -0.33 -31.55 -32.62
C LYS A 6 -1.60 -30.98 -31.98
N GLN A 7 -2.57 -31.83 -31.67
CA GLN A 7 -3.81 -31.41 -31.00
C GLN A 7 -3.55 -30.77 -29.63
N ASN A 8 -2.59 -31.29 -28.86
CA ASN A 8 -2.21 -30.66 -27.59
C ASN A 8 -1.55 -29.29 -27.79
N HIS A 9 -0.78 -29.10 -28.86
CA HIS A 9 -0.19 -27.81 -29.19
C HIS A 9 -1.26 -26.79 -29.61
N ASP A 10 -2.15 -27.17 -30.53
CA ASP A 10 -3.25 -26.31 -30.98
C ASP A 10 -4.16 -25.94 -29.80
N TYR A 11 -4.42 -26.89 -28.90
CA TYR A 11 -5.19 -26.66 -27.68
C TYR A 11 -4.46 -25.73 -26.69
N ALA A 12 -3.15 -25.86 -26.52
CA ALA A 12 -2.37 -24.94 -25.67
C ALA A 12 -2.42 -23.50 -26.21
N MET A 13 -2.31 -23.33 -27.54
CA MET A 13 -2.44 -22.01 -28.18
C MET A 13 -3.84 -21.43 -28.02
N TYR A 14 -4.87 -22.26 -28.15
CA TYR A 14 -6.26 -21.88 -27.87
C TYR A 14 -6.44 -21.42 -26.43
N LEU A 15 -5.94 -22.17 -25.44
CA LEU A 15 -6.02 -21.80 -24.03
C LEU A 15 -5.32 -20.46 -23.75
N LEU A 16 -4.12 -20.27 -24.28
CA LEU A 16 -3.39 -19.01 -24.14
C LEU A 16 -4.18 -17.82 -24.71
N THR A 17 -4.79 -18.02 -25.87
CA THR A 17 -5.61 -17.01 -26.55
C THR A 17 -6.83 -16.63 -25.71
N ILE A 18 -7.54 -17.63 -25.16
CA ILE A 18 -8.72 -17.39 -24.32
C ILE A 18 -8.32 -16.70 -23.02
N LEU A 19 -7.31 -17.20 -22.31
CA LEU A 19 -6.86 -16.57 -21.07
C LEU A 19 -6.51 -15.10 -21.27
N TYR A 20 -5.85 -14.77 -22.39
CA TYR A 20 -5.55 -13.39 -22.74
C TYR A 20 -6.83 -12.55 -22.92
N TYR A 21 -7.77 -13.00 -23.75
CA TYR A 21 -9.00 -12.23 -23.99
C TYR A 21 -9.90 -12.13 -22.77
N GLU A 22 -10.02 -13.19 -21.96
CA GLU A 22 -10.82 -13.15 -20.73
C GLU A 22 -10.16 -12.26 -19.68
N SER A 23 -8.82 -12.24 -19.57
CA SER A 23 -8.12 -11.34 -18.62
C SER A 23 -8.30 -9.85 -18.92
N CYS A 24 -8.71 -9.50 -20.13
CA CYS A 24 -8.99 -8.12 -20.55
C CYS A 24 -10.44 -7.70 -20.33
N LYS A 25 -11.33 -8.64 -19.98
CA LYS A 25 -12.72 -8.33 -19.61
C LYS A 25 -12.77 -8.03 -18.13
N VAL A 26 -13.66 -7.12 -17.74
CA VAL A 26 -13.93 -6.81 -16.34
C VAL A 26 -15.38 -7.16 -16.08
N GLU A 27 -15.60 -8.18 -15.27
CA GLU A 27 -16.93 -8.64 -14.88
C GLU A 27 -17.44 -7.87 -13.65
N PRO A 28 -18.77 -7.74 -13.46
CA PRO A 28 -19.33 -6.95 -12.35
C PRO A 28 -18.87 -7.41 -10.96
N TRP A 29 -18.68 -8.72 -10.77
CA TRP A 29 -18.27 -9.30 -9.50
C TRP A 29 -16.80 -9.02 -9.17
N GLU A 30 -15.96 -8.61 -10.13
CA GLU A 30 -14.58 -8.22 -9.83
C GLU A 30 -14.51 -6.94 -8.99
N ALA A 31 -15.56 -6.12 -9.02
CA ALA A 31 -15.67 -4.96 -8.14
C ALA A 31 -15.93 -5.33 -6.66
N GLU A 32 -16.33 -6.58 -6.40
CA GLU A 32 -16.55 -7.11 -5.04
C GLU A 32 -15.25 -7.62 -4.39
N LYS A 33 -14.10 -7.48 -5.08
CA LYS A 33 -12.78 -7.88 -4.58
C LYS A 33 -12.47 -7.25 -3.23
N THR A 34 -12.09 -8.07 -2.26
CA THR A 34 -11.75 -7.62 -0.91
C THR A 34 -10.25 -7.36 -0.75
N ASP A 35 -9.86 -6.66 0.33
CA ASP A 35 -8.45 -6.43 0.66
C ASP A 35 -7.66 -7.74 0.84
N ALA A 36 -8.33 -8.84 1.22
CA ALA A 36 -7.71 -10.15 1.39
C ALA A 36 -7.39 -10.84 0.05
N ASP A 37 -8.08 -10.45 -1.03
CA ASP A 37 -7.87 -10.95 -2.38
C ASP A 37 -6.81 -10.16 -3.16
N GLN A 38 -6.28 -9.08 -2.56
CA GLN A 38 -5.20 -8.30 -3.17
C GLN A 38 -3.87 -9.03 -3.04
N GLU A 39 -3.21 -9.26 -4.17
CA GLU A 39 -1.88 -9.87 -4.25
C GLU A 39 -0.79 -8.92 -3.76
N GLU A 40 -1.04 -7.61 -3.89
CA GLU A 40 -0.16 -6.55 -3.44
C GLU A 40 -0.85 -5.69 -2.39
N TYR A 41 -0.08 -5.28 -1.40
CA TYR A 41 -0.52 -4.29 -0.42
C TYR A 41 -0.65 -2.91 -1.07
N VAL A 42 -1.88 -2.40 -1.08
CA VAL A 42 -2.23 -1.04 -1.48
C VAL A 42 -2.29 -0.16 -0.24
N TRP A 43 -1.65 1.00 -0.30
CA TRP A 43 -1.58 1.92 0.85
C TRP A 43 -2.90 2.66 1.07
N GLU A 44 -3.54 3.09 -0.02
CA GLU A 44 -4.79 3.85 -0.02
C GLU A 44 -5.92 3.06 0.64
N LYS A 45 -6.64 3.71 1.57
CA LYS A 45 -7.73 3.13 2.38
C LYS A 45 -7.28 2.00 3.32
N SER A 46 -5.98 1.73 3.39
CA SER A 46 -5.44 0.69 4.25
C SER A 46 -5.61 1.01 5.74
N PRO A 47 -5.56 0.01 6.62
CA PRO A 47 -5.54 0.23 8.07
C PRO A 47 -4.36 1.10 8.53
N SER A 48 -3.19 0.96 7.89
CA SER A 48 -1.99 1.73 8.25
C SER A 48 -2.17 3.23 8.00
N GLU A 49 -2.79 3.60 6.87
CA GLU A 49 -3.12 5.00 6.56
C GLU A 49 -4.10 5.59 7.58
N ARG A 50 -5.16 4.84 7.90
CA ARG A 50 -6.17 5.25 8.90
C ARG A 50 -5.56 5.44 10.28
N ASN A 51 -4.75 4.49 10.72
CA ASN A 51 -4.07 4.56 12.01
C ASN A 51 -3.11 5.74 12.08
N LEU A 52 -2.40 6.03 10.99
CA LEU A 52 -1.54 7.20 10.90
C LEU A 52 -2.34 8.50 11.02
N ALA A 53 -3.42 8.65 10.27
CA ALA A 53 -4.27 9.83 10.32
C ALA A 53 -4.86 10.05 11.73
N GLU A 54 -5.30 8.98 12.39
CA GLU A 54 -5.79 9.01 13.75
C GLU A 54 -4.69 9.43 14.75
N LEU A 55 -3.51 8.82 14.64
CA LEU A 55 -2.36 9.14 15.49
C LEU A 55 -1.94 10.61 15.34
N LEU A 56 -1.88 11.15 14.12
CA LEU A 56 -1.58 12.56 13.89
C LEU A 56 -2.65 13.48 14.47
N SER A 57 -3.92 13.09 14.38
CA SER A 57 -5.03 13.84 14.98
C SER A 57 -4.93 13.88 16.51
N ARG A 58 -4.60 12.75 17.14
CA ARG A 58 -4.37 12.66 18.59
C ARG A 58 -3.15 13.48 19.03
N ILE A 59 -2.06 13.47 18.26
CA ILE A 59 -0.88 14.30 18.53
C ILE A 59 -1.23 15.79 18.49
N ARG A 60 -2.04 16.22 17.51
CA ARG A 60 -2.53 17.61 17.44
C ARG A 60 -3.40 17.97 18.65
N GLN A 61 -4.32 17.10 19.04
CA GLN A 61 -5.24 17.35 20.17
C GLN A 61 -4.53 17.37 21.53
N SER A 62 -3.65 16.40 21.79
CA SER A 62 -2.89 16.29 23.04
C SER A 62 -1.89 17.42 23.26
N ARG A 63 -1.46 18.11 22.20
CA ARG A 63 -0.52 19.24 22.28
C ARG A 63 -1.20 20.61 22.46
N GLY A 64 -2.53 20.63 22.56
CA GLY A 64 -3.34 21.83 22.81
C GLY A 64 -3.61 22.65 21.54
N LYS A 65 -4.83 23.19 21.43
CA LYS A 65 -5.13 24.30 20.50
C LYS A 65 -4.26 25.50 20.91
N ALA A 66 -3.10 25.67 20.29
CA ALA A 66 -2.58 27.01 20.10
C ALA A 66 -3.44 27.65 19.00
N GLU A 67 -3.86 28.87 19.28
CA GLU A 67 -4.93 29.63 18.64
C GLU A 67 -4.76 29.76 17.11
N GLU A 68 -5.94 29.78 16.47
CA GLU A 68 -6.35 30.50 15.25
C GLU A 68 -5.51 30.44 13.96
N GLU A 69 -6.28 30.27 12.87
CA GLU A 69 -6.00 30.54 11.47
C GLU A 69 -4.68 31.24 11.15
N GLU A 70 -3.77 30.58 10.42
CA GLU A 70 -3.08 31.17 9.26
C GLU A 70 -2.56 30.05 8.32
N GLU A 71 -2.75 30.27 7.03
CA GLU A 71 -2.18 29.48 5.93
C GLU A 71 -0.63 29.56 5.97
N ALA A 72 0.06 28.55 6.51
CA ALA A 72 1.49 28.33 6.21
C ALA A 72 1.98 26.91 6.55
N PRO A 73 2.79 26.28 5.68
CA PRO A 73 3.41 24.98 5.94
C PRO A 73 4.71 25.18 6.75
N SER A 74 4.61 25.46 8.05
CA SER A 74 5.83 25.61 8.87
C SER A 74 5.65 25.43 10.37
N ASP A 75 4.85 24.45 10.81
CA ASP A 75 5.06 23.89 12.15
C ASP A 75 6.21 22.86 12.06
N PRO A 76 7.42 23.14 12.59
CA PRO A 76 8.54 22.20 12.57
C PRO A 76 8.26 20.89 13.34
N ARG A 77 7.11 20.80 14.03
CA ARG A 77 6.72 19.67 14.87
C ARG A 77 5.70 18.75 14.20
N LEU A 78 5.14 19.12 13.06
CA LEU A 78 4.37 18.20 12.22
C LEU A 78 5.32 17.32 11.40
N PRO A 79 4.96 16.05 11.12
CA PRO A 79 5.70 15.26 10.16
C PRO A 79 5.65 15.97 8.81
N MET A 80 6.81 16.13 8.18
CA MET A 80 6.87 16.72 6.85
C MET A 80 6.14 15.77 5.88
N PRO A 81 5.57 16.27 4.77
CA PRO A 81 4.99 15.40 3.73
C PRO A 81 5.95 14.26 3.33
N ASN A 82 7.25 14.58 3.23
CA ASN A 82 8.31 13.62 2.94
C ASN A 82 8.47 12.52 4.01
N ASP A 83 8.20 12.81 5.29
CA ASP A 83 8.29 11.82 6.38
C ASP A 83 7.14 10.79 6.27
N VAL A 84 5.94 11.26 5.89
CA VAL A 84 4.77 10.41 5.64
C VAL A 84 4.98 9.55 4.40
N GLU A 85 5.51 10.13 3.32
CA GLU A 85 5.86 9.37 2.11
C GLU A 85 6.93 8.31 2.37
N SER A 86 7.94 8.63 3.17
CA SER A 86 8.97 7.66 3.57
C SER A 86 8.38 6.50 4.35
N TYR A 87 7.43 6.76 5.28
CA TYR A 87 6.74 5.71 6.03
C TYR A 87 5.84 4.86 5.13
N ARG A 88 5.07 5.50 4.25
CA ARG A 88 4.24 4.81 3.25
C ARG A 88 5.10 3.84 2.43
N LYS A 89 6.22 4.32 1.89
CA LYS A 89 7.12 3.51 1.06
C LYS A 89 7.68 2.31 1.83
N THR A 90 8.18 2.50 3.05
CA THR A 90 8.75 1.41 3.84
C THR A 90 7.71 0.36 4.22
N VAL A 91 6.46 0.77 4.52
CA VAL A 91 5.36 -0.17 4.78
C VAL A 91 5.01 -0.97 3.52
N THR A 92 4.87 -0.30 2.38
CA THR A 92 4.54 -0.98 1.11
C THR A 92 5.63 -1.97 0.72
N GLU A 93 6.90 -1.58 0.82
CA GLU A 93 8.03 -2.49 0.54
C GLU A 93 8.06 -3.68 1.50
N LEU A 94 7.84 -3.44 2.80
CA LEU A 94 7.82 -4.51 3.80
C LEU A 94 6.69 -5.52 3.51
N LYS A 95 5.50 -5.04 3.16
CA LYS A 95 4.33 -5.89 2.88
C LYS A 95 4.43 -6.65 1.56
N ASN A 96 5.00 -6.04 0.51
CA ASN A 96 5.05 -6.64 -0.83
C ASN A 96 6.30 -7.50 -1.04
N LEU A 97 7.45 -7.07 -0.54
CA LEU A 97 8.74 -7.74 -0.79
C LEU A 97 9.17 -8.65 0.36
N GLY A 98 8.43 -8.65 1.47
CA GLY A 98 8.66 -9.48 2.64
C GLY A 98 9.71 -8.94 3.61
N ASP A 99 9.76 -9.60 4.76
CA ASP A 99 10.52 -9.18 5.92
C ASP A 99 12.00 -9.53 5.79
N THR A 100 12.83 -8.48 5.83
CA THR A 100 14.30 -8.58 5.91
C THR A 100 14.78 -7.62 6.99
N GLU A 101 15.91 -7.91 7.64
CA GLU A 101 16.45 -7.11 8.74
C GLU A 101 16.60 -5.63 8.34
N ASP A 102 17.12 -5.36 7.13
CA ASP A 102 17.27 -4.01 6.59
C ASP A 102 15.93 -3.27 6.42
N ARG A 103 14.89 -3.96 5.93
CA ARG A 103 13.55 -3.36 5.73
C ARG A 103 12.85 -3.09 7.07
N ILE A 104 13.03 -3.96 8.04
CA ILE A 104 12.52 -3.77 9.40
C ILE A 104 13.23 -2.56 10.05
N ALA A 105 14.55 -2.45 9.87
CA ALA A 105 15.31 -1.29 10.33
C ALA A 105 14.85 0.01 9.63
N ALA A 106 14.64 -0.01 8.31
CA ALA A 106 14.14 1.13 7.56
C ALA A 106 12.72 1.55 8.00
N TYR A 107 11.83 0.59 8.25
CA TYR A 107 10.51 0.84 8.84
C TYR A 107 10.64 1.51 10.21
N LYS A 108 11.45 0.95 11.11
CA LYS A 108 11.72 1.51 12.43
C LYS A 108 12.21 2.97 12.36
N ASP A 109 13.18 3.24 11.49
CA ASP A 109 13.73 4.59 11.34
C ASP A 109 12.72 5.57 10.75
N SER A 110 11.88 5.12 9.81
CA SER A 110 10.78 5.94 9.27
C SER A 110 9.76 6.32 10.34
N VAL A 111 9.39 5.38 11.23
CA VAL A 111 8.47 5.64 12.35
C VAL A 111 9.10 6.57 13.39
N LYS A 112 10.39 6.41 13.69
CA LYS A 112 11.11 7.32 14.60
C LYS A 112 11.10 8.76 14.08
N ARG A 113 11.36 8.95 12.78
CA ARG A 113 11.30 10.27 12.14
C ARG A 113 9.90 10.86 12.18
N LEU A 114 8.89 10.06 11.87
CA LEU A 114 7.47 10.43 11.90
C LEU A 114 7.03 10.91 13.29
N LEU A 115 7.43 10.20 14.34
CA LEU A 115 7.07 10.52 15.73
C LEU A 115 8.04 11.51 16.41
N ARG A 116 9.09 11.96 15.69
CA ARG A 116 10.19 12.79 16.22
C ARG A 116 10.84 12.20 17.48
N LEU A 117 10.98 10.88 17.52
CA LEU A 117 11.68 10.16 18.59
C LEU A 117 13.19 10.11 18.25
N ARG A 118 14.03 10.57 19.18
CA ARG A 118 15.49 10.38 19.11
C ARG A 118 15.85 8.94 19.47
#